data_AF-A0A1V5VTE9-F1
#
_entry.id   AF-A0A1V5VTE9-F1
#
_cell.length_a   1.000
_cell.length_b   1.000
_cell.length_c   1.000
_cell.angle_alpha   90.00
_cell.angle_beta   90.00
_cell.angle_gamma   90.00
#
_symmetry.space_group_name_H-M   'P 1'
#
loop_
_entity.id
_entity.type
_entity.pdbx_description
1 polymer ?
#
loop_
_entity_poly.entity_id
_entity_poly.type
_entity_poly.pdbx_seq_one_letter_code
_entity_poly.pdbx_strand_id
1 'polypeptide(L)' 'MRFLADENFPLASVQLLRQAGYEVAAIVQDSPGAKDSKVLISEA' A
#
# COMPACT_ATOMS: atom_id res chain seq x y z
N MET A 1 -0.96 15.54 5.11
CA MET A 1 -0.12 14.42 5.60
C MET A 1 -0.29 13.27 4.63
N ARG A 2 0.80 12.58 4.30
CA ARG A 2 0.79 11.43 3.39
C ARG A 2 0.84 10.15 4.21
N PHE A 3 -0.17 9.31 4.07
CA PHE A 3 -0.25 8.02 4.75
C PHE A 3 0.15 6.89 3.79
N LEU A 4 0.74 5.84 4.34
CA LEU A 4 1.03 4.60 3.64
C LEU A 4 0.16 3.49 4.25
N ALA A 5 -0.74 2.94 3.45
CA ALA A 5 -1.50 1.74 3.75
C ALA A 5 -0.68 0.52 3.33
N ASP A 6 -0.45 -0.38 4.29
CA ASP A 6 0.18 -1.67 4.04
C ASP A 6 -0.73 -2.61 3.24
N GLU A 7 -0.24 -3.82 2.95
CA GLU A 7 -0.95 -4.77 2.09
C GLU A 7 -2.26 -5.30 2.72
N ASN A 8 -2.30 -5.37 4.05
CA ASN A 8 -3.44 -5.91 4.79
C ASN A 8 -4.50 -4.85 5.08
N PHE A 9 -4.21 -3.59 4.78
CA PHE A 9 -5.14 -2.49 5.02
C PHE A 9 -6.33 -2.55 4.04
N PRO A 10 -7.59 -2.52 4.52
CA PRO A 10 -8.75 -2.68 3.65
C PRO A 10 -8.83 -1.58 2.58
N LEU A 11 -8.94 -1.99 1.31
CA LEU A 11 -9.05 -1.05 0.18
C LEU A 11 -10.26 -0.12 0.28
N ALA A 12 -11.38 -0.60 0.83
CA ALA A 12 -12.56 0.25 1.08
C ALA A 12 -12.22 1.42 2.02
N SER A 13 -11.42 1.18 3.05
CA SER A 13 -10.96 2.22 3.97
C SER A 13 -10.04 3.23 3.27
N VAL A 14 -9.14 2.78 2.38
CA VAL A 14 -8.30 3.66 1.56
C VAL A 14 -9.15 4.61 0.72
N GLN A 15 -10.22 4.10 0.11
CA GLN A 15 -11.13 4.90 -0.72
C GLN A 15 -11.85 5.97 0.10
N LEU A 16 -12.38 5.62 1.27
CA LEU A 16 -13.04 6.56 2.17
C LEU A 16 -12.09 7.66 2.65
N LEU A 17 -10.85 7.31 3.00
CA LEU A 17 -9.83 8.29 3.41
C LEU A 17 -9.45 9.24 2.28
N ARG A 18 -9.27 8.72 1.06
CA ARG A 18 -9.02 9.56 -0.12
C ARG A 18 -10.18 10.51 -0.41
N GLN A 19 -11.42 10.03 -0.30
CA GLN A 19 -12.63 10.86 -0.45
C GLN A 19 -12.74 11.95 0.63
N ALA A 20 -12.23 11.69 1.84
CA ALA A 20 -12.13 12.67 2.90
C ALA A 20 -10.97 13.69 2.74
N GLY A 21 -10.22 13.62 1.63
CA GLY A 21 -9.14 14.56 1.30
C GLY A 21 -7.77 14.17 1.86
N TYR A 22 -7.61 12.96 2.41
CA TYR A 22 -6.30 12.47 2.82
C TYR A 22 -5.53 11.89 1.64
N GLU A 23 -4.23 12.15 1.60
CA GLU A 23 -3.33 11.53 0.65
C GLU A 23 -2.88 10.17 1.20
N VAL A 24 -3.37 9.07 0.61
CA VAL A 24 -3.05 7.70 1.03
C VAL A 24 -2.46 6.91 -0.14
N ALA A 25 -1.21 6.47 -0.02
CA ALA A 25 -0.60 5.48 -0.90
C ALA A 25 -0.93 4.07 -0.35
N ALA A 26 -1.22 3.09 -1.21
CA ALA A 26 -1.61 1.74 -0.79
C ALA A 26 -0.77 0.71 -1.52
N ILE A 27 0.15 0.06 -0.79
CA ILE A 27 1.18 -0.81 -1.41
C ILE A 27 0.59 -2.02 -2.12
N VAL A 28 -0.58 -2.50 -1.68
CA VAL A 28 -1.33 -3.58 -2.36
C VAL A 28 -1.67 -3.24 -3.81
N GLN A 29 -1.80 -1.95 -4.15
CA GLN A 29 -2.10 -1.50 -5.52
C GLN A 29 -0.83 -1.43 -6.39
N ASP A 30 0.32 -1.13 -5.78
CA ASP A 30 1.60 -0.93 -6.47
C ASP A 30 2.43 -2.22 -6.56
N SER A 31 2.28 -3.13 -5.62
CA SER A 31 3.04 -4.39 -5.51
C SER A 31 2.22 -5.49 -4.82
N PRO A 32 1.14 -5.99 -5.44
CA PRO A 32 0.30 -7.03 -4.86
C PRO A 32 1.08 -8.34 -4.70
N GLY A 33 1.14 -8.86 -3.47
CA GLY A 33 1.66 -10.17 -3.14
C GLY A 33 3.12 -10.39 -3.50
N ALA A 34 3.94 -9.33 -3.49
CA ALA A 34 5.38 -9.47 -3.65
C ALA A 34 5.93 -10.35 -2.51
N LYS A 35 6.23 -11.62 -2.82
CA LYS A 35 6.81 -12.54 -1.84
C LYS A 35 8.08 -11.94 -1.25
N ASP A 36 8.28 -12.06 0.06
CA ASP A 36 9.47 -11.57 0.76
C ASP A 36 10.76 -11.98 0.05
N SER A 37 10.84 -13.22 -0.44
CA SER A 37 12.00 -13.71 -1.20
C SER A 37 12.31 -12.88 -2.46
N LYS A 38 11.29 -12.36 -3.14
CA LYS A 38 11.45 -11.51 -4.33
C LYS A 38 11.93 -10.11 -3.97
N VAL A 39 11.54 -9.59 -2.79
CA VAL A 39 12.03 -8.33 -2.24
C VAL A 39 13.49 -8.47 -1.79
N LEU A 40 13.81 -9.55 -1.07
CA LEU A 40 15.16 -9.81 -0.56
C LEU A 40 16.20 -10.08 -1.66
N ILE A 41 15.80 -10.55 -2.84
CA ILE A 41 16.70 -10.72 -4.00
C ILE A 41 16.94 -9.38 -4.73
N SER A 42 16.13 -8.35 -4.46
CA SER A 42 16.23 -7.05 -5.14
C SER A 42 17.13 -6.01 -4.46
N GLU A 43 17.80 -6.36 -3.35
CA GLU A 43 18.91 -5.55 -2.83
C GLU A 43 20.25 -6.09 -3.38
N ALA A 44 20.95 -5.22 -4.10
CA ALA A 44 22.34 -5.41 -4.51
C ALA A 44 23.29 -5.06 -3.35
#